data_AF-A0A3B9IE41-F1
#
_entry.id   AF-A0A3B9IE41-F1
#
_cell.length_a   1.000
_cell.length_b   1.000
_cell.length_c   1.000
_cell.angle_alpha   90.00
_cell.angle_beta   90.00
_cell.angle_gamma   90.00
#
_symmetry.space_group_name_H-M   'P 1'
#
loop_
_entity.id
_entity.type
_entity.pdbx_description
1 polymer ?
#
loop_
_entity_poly.entity_id
_entity_poly.type
_entity_poly.pdbx_seq_one_letter_code
_entity_poly.pdbx_strand_id
1 'polypeptide(L)'
;VEAYSVAVSKQMCPKPVARDAWRFDEVAPHWDRLILRSRAVFGTRTVLYQEGPVNGLLDPRELVRDYNAGRDGLAPGQAMLCGTLAVIGGIRPADAFEVQLEDPVLGRRITHRYTPKILPVVA
;
A
#
# COMPACT_ATOMS: atom_id res chain seq x y z
N VAL A 1 -16.47 7.16 8.77
CA VAL A 1 -16.66 7.30 7.30
C VAL A 1 -16.76 5.94 6.63
N GLU A 2 -15.73 5.09 6.74
CA GLU A 2 -15.75 3.76 6.08
C GLU A 2 -16.97 2.91 6.44
N ALA A 3 -17.43 2.96 7.69
CA ALA A 3 -18.64 2.26 8.14
C ALA A 3 -19.95 2.69 7.44
N TYR A 4 -20.03 3.90 6.87
CA TYR A 4 -21.19 4.30 6.06
C TYR A 4 -21.00 3.95 4.59
N SER A 5 -19.79 4.10 4.06
CA SER A 5 -19.45 3.77 2.68
C SER A 5 -17.94 3.64 2.53
N VAL A 6 -17.53 2.47 2.08
CA VAL A 6 -16.14 2.20 1.70
C VAL A 6 -15.73 3.15 0.57
N ALA A 7 -16.54 3.27 -0.50
CA ALA A 7 -16.21 4.08 -1.66
C ALA A 7 -15.90 5.53 -1.31
N VAL A 8 -16.76 6.17 -0.52
CA VAL A 8 -16.53 7.57 -0.16
C VAL A 8 -15.28 7.72 0.71
N SER A 9 -15.06 6.83 1.69
CA SER A 9 -13.83 6.88 2.49
C SER A 9 -12.55 6.78 1.66
N LYS A 10 -12.55 6.00 0.57
CA LYS A 10 -11.39 5.87 -0.33
C LYS A 10 -11.27 7.01 -1.33
N GLN A 11 -12.31 7.81 -1.55
CA GLN A 11 -12.30 8.97 -2.46
C GLN A 11 -11.99 10.29 -1.73
N MET A 12 -12.18 10.35 -0.41
CA MET A 12 -11.97 11.58 0.38
C MET A 12 -10.51 12.02 0.49
N CYS A 13 -9.55 11.11 0.33
CA CYS A 13 -8.14 11.41 0.50
C CYS A 13 -7.32 11.03 -0.74
N PRO A 14 -6.26 11.80 -1.06
CA PRO A 14 -5.26 11.38 -2.02
C PRO A 14 -4.68 10.01 -1.64
N LYS A 15 -4.17 9.30 -2.64
CA LYS A 15 -3.48 8.02 -2.48
C LYS A 15 -1.98 8.27 -2.75
N PRO A 16 -1.15 8.51 -1.72
CA PRO A 16 0.27 8.76 -1.93
C PRO A 16 0.92 7.53 -2.57
N VAL A 17 1.78 7.78 -3.56
CA VAL A 17 2.55 6.74 -4.26
C VAL A 17 4.03 7.12 -4.26
N ALA A 18 4.88 6.11 -4.24
CA ALA A 18 6.32 6.31 -4.38
C ALA A 18 6.65 6.91 -5.77
N ARG A 19 7.84 7.50 -5.88
CA ARG A 19 8.34 8.03 -7.15
C ARG A 19 8.85 6.94 -8.09
N ASP A 20 9.18 5.78 -7.52
CA ASP A 20 9.74 4.64 -8.22
C ASP A 20 8.71 3.52 -8.33
N ALA A 21 8.78 2.77 -9.42
CA ALA A 21 8.03 1.55 -9.64
C ALA A 21 8.94 0.50 -10.29
N TRP A 22 8.72 -0.77 -9.95
CA TRP A 22 9.38 -1.89 -10.62
C TRP A 22 8.50 -2.46 -11.71
N ARG A 23 9.13 -3.02 -12.74
CA ARG A 23 8.41 -3.86 -13.70
C ARG A 23 7.86 -5.08 -12.96
N PHE A 24 6.59 -5.38 -13.16
CA PHE A 24 5.95 -6.52 -12.48
C PHE A 24 6.65 -7.84 -12.83
N ASP A 25 7.06 -8.03 -14.09
CA ASP A 25 7.74 -9.25 -14.54
C ASP A 25 9.06 -9.54 -13.81
N GLU A 26 9.72 -8.51 -13.27
CA GLU A 26 10.96 -8.69 -12.50
C GLU A 26 10.70 -9.26 -11.10
N VAL A 27 9.48 -9.12 -10.57
CA VAL A 27 9.14 -9.55 -9.21
C VAL A 27 8.10 -10.66 -9.16
N ALA A 28 7.32 -10.85 -10.23
CA ALA A 28 6.30 -11.90 -10.33
C ALA A 28 6.82 -13.32 -10.01
N PRO A 29 8.04 -13.73 -10.40
CA PRO A 29 8.58 -15.05 -10.05
C PRO A 29 8.80 -15.27 -8.55
N HIS A 30 8.92 -14.20 -7.76
CA HIS A 30 9.20 -14.25 -6.32
C HIS A 30 8.31 -13.30 -5.52
N TRP A 31 7.09 -13.06 -6.01
CA TRP A 31 6.13 -12.12 -5.42
C TRP A 31 5.96 -12.35 -3.93
N ASP A 32 5.76 -13.60 -3.52
CA ASP A 32 5.50 -13.98 -2.12
C ASP A 32 6.65 -13.67 -1.15
N ARG A 33 7.85 -13.39 -1.68
CA ARG A 33 9.03 -13.05 -0.89
C ARG A 33 9.19 -11.55 -0.67
N LEU A 34 8.43 -10.72 -1.38
CA LEU A 34 8.50 -9.27 -1.18
C LEU A 34 7.94 -8.92 0.20
N ILE A 35 8.63 -8.01 0.90
CA ILE A 35 8.22 -7.54 2.23
C ILE A 35 7.67 -6.13 2.11
N LEU A 36 6.43 -5.94 2.53
CA LEU A 36 5.81 -4.61 2.67
C LEU A 36 5.90 -4.17 4.12
N ARG A 37 6.35 -2.93 4.33
CA ARG A 37 6.57 -2.35 5.65
C ARG A 37 6.09 -0.91 5.68
N SER A 38 5.47 -0.52 6.79
CA SER A 38 5.22 0.88 7.10
C SER A 38 5.60 1.21 8.54
N ARG A 39 6.11 2.42 8.74
CA ARG A 39 6.40 3.01 10.04
C ARG A 39 5.60 4.29 10.21
N ALA A 40 5.05 4.48 11.39
CA ALA A 40 4.30 5.67 11.76
C ALA A 40 5.12 6.52 12.72
N VAL A 41 5.14 7.83 12.48
CA VAL A 41 5.85 8.82 13.31
C VAL A 41 4.88 9.51 14.26
N PHE A 42 5.25 9.54 15.54
CA PHE A 42 4.53 10.19 16.64
C PHE A 42 5.51 11.08 17.42
N GLY A 43 5.56 12.36 17.07
CA GLY A 43 6.57 13.30 17.55
C GLY A 43 7.98 12.81 17.23
N THR A 44 8.75 12.48 18.27
CA THR A 44 10.12 11.96 18.15
C THR A 44 10.19 10.44 18.03
N ARG A 45 9.06 9.73 18.18
CA ARG A 45 9.02 8.26 18.15
C ARG A 45 8.62 7.78 16.77
N THR A 46 9.34 6.79 16.26
CA THR A 46 8.96 6.06 15.03
C THR A 46 8.70 4.61 15.40
N VAL A 47 7.50 4.12 15.08
CA VAL A 47 7.08 2.76 15.43
C VAL A 47 6.73 1.96 14.19
N LEU A 48 6.93 0.64 14.25
CA LEU A 48 6.46 -0.27 13.21
C LEU A 48 4.92 -0.24 13.20
N TYR A 49 4.34 -0.01 12.03
CA TYR A 49 2.89 0.16 11.86
C TYR A 49 2.27 -1.00 11.09
N GLN A 50 2.95 -1.47 10.04
CA GLN A 50 2.64 -2.70 9.31
C GLN A 50 3.96 -3.36 8.90
N GLU A 51 3.99 -4.69 8.89
CA GLU A 51 5.09 -5.46 8.32
C GLU A 51 4.61 -6.86 7.96
N GLY A 52 5.03 -7.35 6.80
CA GLY A 52 4.81 -8.73 6.41
C GLY A 52 5.13 -8.99 4.95
N PRO A 53 5.20 -10.28 4.57
CA PRO A 53 5.25 -10.66 3.17
C PRO A 53 3.96 -10.24 2.45
N VAL A 54 4.07 -9.91 1.17
CA VAL A 54 2.90 -9.52 0.35
C VAL A 54 1.96 -10.70 0.04
N ASN A 55 2.37 -11.95 0.30
CA ASN A 55 1.50 -13.13 0.16
C ASN A 55 0.35 -13.19 1.18
N GLY A 56 0.34 -12.29 2.17
CA GLY A 56 -0.84 -12.05 3.01
C GLY A 56 -1.96 -11.28 2.28
N LEU A 57 -1.72 -10.83 1.05
CA LEU A 57 -2.67 -10.17 0.16
C LEU A 57 -3.08 -11.11 -0.98
N LEU A 58 -4.21 -10.83 -1.63
CA LEU A 58 -4.59 -11.51 -2.86
C LEU A 58 -3.55 -11.25 -3.95
N ASP A 59 -3.29 -12.26 -4.79
CA ASP A 59 -2.31 -12.13 -5.88
C ASP A 59 -2.78 -11.05 -6.88
N PRO A 60 -1.94 -10.08 -7.23
CA PRO A 60 -2.32 -9.00 -8.14
C PRO A 60 -2.79 -9.51 -9.52
N ARG A 61 -2.30 -10.67 -9.99
CA ARG A 61 -2.73 -11.28 -11.25
C ARG A 61 -4.16 -11.81 -11.15
N GLU A 62 -4.53 -12.38 -10.02
CA GLU A 62 -5.91 -12.81 -9.77
C GLU A 62 -6.85 -11.61 -9.72
N LEU A 63 -6.48 -10.58 -8.96
CA LEU A 63 -7.28 -9.35 -8.88
C LEU A 63 -7.47 -8.67 -10.24
N VAL A 64 -6.43 -8.61 -11.05
CA VAL A 64 -6.50 -8.02 -12.40
C VAL A 64 -7.38 -8.85 -13.32
N ARG A 65 -7.25 -10.18 -13.32
CA ARG A 65 -8.12 -11.05 -14.14
C ARG A 65 -9.58 -10.93 -13.72
N ASP A 66 -9.86 -10.93 -12.42
CA ASP A 66 -11.23 -10.79 -11.90
C ASP A 66 -11.84 -9.45 -12.30
N TYR A 67 -11.08 -8.36 -12.20
CA TYR A 67 -11.53 -7.03 -12.63
C TYR A 67 -11.72 -6.93 -14.15
N ASN A 68 -10.83 -7.56 -14.94
CA ASN A 68 -10.75 -7.37 -16.38
C ASN A 68 -11.40 -8.51 -17.18
N ALA A 69 -12.41 -9.18 -16.60
CA ALA A 69 -13.18 -10.25 -17.21
C ALA A 69 -12.31 -11.40 -17.78
N GLY A 70 -11.31 -11.80 -17.01
CA GLY A 70 -10.37 -12.88 -17.34
C GLY A 70 -9.16 -12.45 -18.18
N ARG A 71 -9.03 -11.17 -18.55
CA ARG A 71 -7.86 -10.67 -19.29
C ARG A 71 -6.72 -10.30 -18.35
N ASP A 72 -5.50 -10.60 -18.79
CA ASP A 72 -4.29 -10.18 -18.09
C ASP A 72 -3.98 -8.70 -18.32
N GLY A 73 -3.35 -8.09 -17.32
CA GLY A 73 -2.88 -6.71 -17.38
C GLY A 73 -3.99 -5.66 -17.27
N LEU A 74 -3.53 -4.42 -17.13
CA LEU A 74 -4.37 -3.21 -17.07
C LEU A 74 -4.12 -2.36 -18.32
N ALA A 75 -5.12 -1.59 -18.74
CA ALA A 75 -4.96 -0.65 -19.85
C ALA A 75 -4.02 0.50 -19.46
N PRO A 76 -3.37 1.17 -20.43
CA PRO A 76 -2.56 2.35 -20.15
C PRO A 76 -3.32 3.41 -19.32
N GLY A 77 -2.66 3.94 -18.28
CA GLY A 77 -3.25 4.92 -17.37
C GLY A 77 -4.06 4.33 -16.21
N GLN A 78 -4.23 3.00 -16.15
CA GLN A 78 -4.89 2.34 -15.03
C GLN A 78 -3.88 1.86 -13.98
N ALA A 79 -4.32 1.82 -12.72
CA ALA A 79 -3.59 1.23 -11.62
C ALA A 79 -4.58 0.53 -10.68
N MET A 80 -4.13 -0.56 -10.06
CA MET A 80 -4.89 -1.31 -9.07
C MET A 80 -4.14 -1.33 -7.74
N LEU A 81 -4.83 -0.93 -6.67
CA LEU A 81 -4.32 -1.06 -5.31
C LEU A 81 -4.73 -2.41 -4.75
N CYS A 82 -3.77 -3.30 -4.53
CA CYS A 82 -4.00 -4.73 -4.25
C CYS A 82 -4.21 -5.05 -2.75
N GLY A 83 -4.80 -4.12 -2.00
CA GLY A 83 -5.05 -4.29 -0.56
C GLY A 83 -3.94 -3.76 0.35
N THR A 84 -4.01 -4.13 1.63
CA THR A 84 -3.12 -3.66 2.69
C THR A 84 -2.93 -4.73 3.76
N LEU A 85 -1.77 -4.74 4.42
CA LEU A 85 -1.51 -5.64 5.54
C LEU A 85 -2.25 -5.19 6.80
N ALA A 86 -2.46 -6.11 7.73
CA ALA A 86 -3.01 -5.77 9.04
C ALA A 86 -2.11 -4.76 9.78
N VAL A 87 -2.73 -3.74 10.38
CA VAL A 87 -2.05 -2.74 11.19
C VAL A 87 -1.78 -3.25 12.59
N ILE A 88 -0.56 -3.03 13.07
CA ILE A 88 -0.12 -3.37 14.42
C ILE A 88 -0.75 -2.37 15.39
N GLY A 89 -1.57 -2.87 16.33
CA GLY A 89 -2.20 -2.04 17.36
C GLY A 89 -3.31 -1.12 16.85
N GLY A 90 -3.90 -1.42 15.70
CA GLY A 90 -5.06 -0.70 15.16
C GLY A 90 -4.75 0.60 14.42
N ILE A 91 -5.76 1.09 13.69
CA ILE A 91 -5.67 2.28 12.83
C ILE A 91 -5.58 3.55 13.68
N ARG A 92 -4.52 4.34 13.46
CA ARG A 92 -4.23 5.57 14.20
C ARG A 92 -3.66 6.64 13.26
N PRO A 93 -4.10 7.90 13.34
CA PRO A 93 -3.44 8.99 12.63
C PRO A 93 -2.03 9.19 13.18
N ALA A 94 -1.09 9.59 12.32
CA ALA A 94 0.31 9.82 12.66
C ALA A 94 0.84 11.09 11.97
N ASP A 95 1.92 11.65 12.50
CA ASP A 95 2.51 12.89 11.96
C ASP A 95 3.16 12.68 10.60
N ALA A 96 3.64 11.47 10.34
CA ALA A 96 4.14 11.04 9.05
C ALA A 96 4.11 9.51 8.94
N PHE A 97 4.14 9.04 7.70
CA PHE A 97 4.32 7.63 7.38
C PHE A 97 5.56 7.44 6.51
N GLU A 98 6.34 6.42 6.84
CA GLU A 98 7.39 5.88 6.00
C GLU A 98 6.93 4.52 5.48
N VAL A 99 7.02 4.31 4.18
CA VAL A 99 6.54 3.09 3.51
C VAL A 99 7.71 2.50 2.72
N GLN A 100 7.82 1.18 2.74
CA GLN A 100 8.87 0.45 2.06
C GLN A 100 8.33 -0.84 1.45
N LEU A 101 8.72 -1.10 0.21
CA LEU A 101 8.62 -2.40 -0.43
C LEU A 101 10.03 -2.93 -0.64
N GLU A 102 10.33 -4.09 -0.08
CA GLU A 102 11.63 -4.72 -0.11
C GLU A 102 11.58 -5.98 -0.99
N ASP A 103 12.54 -6.08 -1.92
CA ASP A 103 12.80 -7.29 -2.69
C ASP A 103 14.09 -7.94 -2.17
N PRO A 104 14.00 -8.98 -1.33
CA PRO A 104 15.17 -9.65 -0.79
C PRO A 104 15.87 -10.55 -1.81
N VAL A 105 15.24 -10.85 -2.96
CA VAL A 105 15.82 -11.69 -4.02
C VAL A 105 16.77 -10.87 -4.87
N LEU A 106 16.36 -9.67 -5.25
CA LEU A 106 17.17 -8.75 -6.06
C LEU A 106 17.95 -7.72 -5.23
N GLY A 107 17.79 -7.72 -3.90
CA GLY A 107 18.56 -6.88 -2.98
C GLY A 107 18.24 -5.38 -3.09
N ARG A 108 17.00 -5.03 -3.42
CA ARG A 108 16.58 -3.63 -3.68
C ARG A 108 15.32 -3.27 -2.89
N ARG A 109 15.05 -1.97 -2.78
CA ARG A 109 13.88 -1.44 -2.05
C ARG A 109 13.31 -0.21 -2.73
N ILE A 110 11.98 -0.06 -2.70
CA ILE A 110 11.30 1.22 -2.93
C ILE A 110 11.00 1.80 -1.55
N THR A 111 11.28 3.08 -1.37
CA THR A 111 10.96 3.80 -0.13
C THR A 111 10.20 5.08 -0.44
N HIS A 112 9.23 5.40 0.39
CA HIS A 112 8.49 6.65 0.30
C HIS A 112 8.17 7.18 1.69
N ARG A 113 8.10 8.51 1.82
CA ARG A 113 7.67 9.17 3.04
C ARG A 113 6.69 10.26 2.68
N TYR A 114 5.61 10.37 3.45
CA TYR A 114 4.67 11.47 3.33
C TYR A 114 4.20 11.95 4.70
N THR A 115 3.82 13.22 4.74
CA THR A 115 3.25 13.90 5.91
C THR A 115 1.78 14.17 5.60
N PRO A 116 0.82 13.54 6.30
CA PRO A 116 -0.58 13.87 6.12
C PRO A 116 -0.88 15.25 6.68
N LYS A 117 -1.74 16.02 5.98
CA LYS A 117 -2.38 17.21 6.54
C LYS A 117 -3.70 16.78 7.17
N ILE A 118 -3.76 16.73 8.50
CA ILE A 118 -4.97 16.39 9.22
C ILE A 118 -5.96 17.56 9.08
N LEU A 119 -7.15 17.27 8.55
CA LEU A 119 -8.24 18.25 8.42
C LEU A 119 -9.08 18.25 9.70
N PRO A 120 -9.59 19.42 10.14
CA PRO A 120 -10.48 19.49 11.28
C PRO A 120 -11.79 18.74 11.00
N VAL A 121 -12.32 18.07 12.02
CA VAL A 121 -13.68 17.55 11.97
C VAL A 121 -14.61 18.71 12.28
N VAL A 122 -15.38 19.16 11.28
CA VAL A 122 -16.43 20.16 11.47
C VAL A 122 -17.71 19.39 11.82
N ALA A 123 -18.28 19.70 12.98
CA ALA A 123 -19.56 19.15 13.46
C ALA A 123 -20.72 19.99 12.93
#